data_AF-A0A445IEK6-F1
#
_entry.id   AF-A0A445IEK6-F1
#
_cell.length_a   1.000
_cell.length_b   1.000
_cell.length_c   1.000
_cell.angle_alpha   90.00
_cell.angle_beta   90.00
_cell.angle_gamma   90.00
#
_symmetry.space_group_name_H-M   'P 1'
#
loop_
_entity.id
_entity.type
_entity.pdbx_description
1 polymer ?
#
loop_
_entity_poly.entity_id
_entity_poly.type
_entity_poly.pdbx_seq_one_letter_code
_entity_poly.pdbx_strand_id
1 'polypeptide(L)'
;MSFEGLDDQSMHLVMRMKEIANGVIDKQPRVAITRPDLLAEQVGFVDEGMRDSPVVESTKISNGYVPIGGAQSMTNEDEMLDVEHVLRFENGIDEVHESLLPCFQQFLLWPPDDCVTLEWVQDMMVILEQASQKMLPSEFCHIVPAILVDKLADAACSILCKEPNCVEINCQGEDSKVIVVGDVHGQFHDLMFLFKHAGVPSENRIYVFNGNYVDKGAWGIEVLLFLLAWKVLMPHRVYLLRGNHESRYCTARYGFKKEVWAKYGDQGEDVYNKFLACFKELPLASVIANCVYTTHGGLFRSIHAAPSQKPKRNKTHRVDLGSLAELSEVKRSFVDCPYEGPNILLSDVLWSRPSNRDGLRDNTGQKLGLLWGPDCTEAFLKQYNLKLIIRSHEGPDARAGRDDDFGDMLSGYSIDHDGESGRLYTLFSAPDYPQFGKRRYNNKGAYAVLKSPDFASPSFHSFKAAERPMVDPYFDFDANYMESSKLDSSQSASTSTLSAPQRFYSDGMRPEFDFGALGIYNAPGWRVELPDGSGGTQAVEVPRAPLAEGLPLPPNIQEPHKAAYEYLFELVAGLKHMIVTRETENRAPVSALRSRTRKREGKGNS
;
A
#
# COMPACT_ATOMS: atom_id res chain seq x y z
N MET A 1 14.52 5.92 41.15
CA MET A 1 14.93 4.69 41.85
C MET A 1 16.33 4.35 41.37
N SER A 2 17.29 4.05 42.25
CA SER A 2 18.64 3.61 41.86
C SER A 2 18.59 2.18 41.33
N PHE A 3 19.34 1.91 40.25
CA PHE A 3 19.29 0.66 39.47
C PHE A 3 20.38 -0.35 39.88
N GLU A 4 20.79 -0.35 41.14
CA GLU A 4 21.80 -1.32 41.60
C GLU A 4 21.12 -2.60 42.06
N GLY A 5 21.39 -3.71 41.35
CA GLY A 5 21.03 -5.08 41.75
C GLY A 5 19.94 -5.80 40.95
N LEU A 6 19.48 -5.27 39.81
CA LEU A 6 18.49 -5.94 38.96
C LEU A 6 19.17 -6.83 37.91
N ASP A 7 18.68 -8.06 37.71
CA ASP A 7 19.10 -8.92 36.60
C ASP A 7 18.58 -8.40 35.25
N ASP A 8 19.19 -8.87 34.15
CA ASP A 8 18.93 -8.38 32.79
C ASP A 8 17.45 -8.52 32.38
N GLN A 9 16.76 -9.55 32.90
CA GLN A 9 15.35 -9.81 32.59
C GLN A 9 14.42 -8.82 33.32
N SER A 10 14.77 -8.49 34.56
CA SER A 10 14.09 -7.49 35.38
C SER A 10 14.33 -6.07 34.86
N MET A 11 15.54 -5.78 34.35
CA MET A 11 15.86 -4.51 33.69
C MET A 11 15.04 -4.33 32.40
N HIS A 12 14.92 -5.37 31.59
CA HIS A 12 14.12 -5.35 30.37
C HIS A 12 12.62 -5.14 30.65
N LEU A 13 12.12 -5.67 31.78
CA LEU A 13 10.75 -5.49 32.22
C LEU A 13 10.46 -4.07 32.70
N VAL A 14 11.37 -3.49 33.49
CA VAL A 14 11.26 -2.10 33.96
C VAL A 14 11.33 -1.11 32.81
N MET A 15 12.18 -1.36 31.81
CA MET A 15 12.26 -0.53 30.59
C MET A 15 10.96 -0.60 29.78
N ARG A 16 10.36 -1.78 29.64
CA ARG A 16 9.09 -1.97 28.92
C ARG A 16 7.89 -1.32 29.63
N MET A 17 7.84 -1.38 30.96
CA MET A 17 6.83 -0.67 31.74
C MET A 17 6.99 0.85 31.62
N LYS A 18 8.23 1.34 31.51
CA LYS A 18 8.55 2.77 31.33
C LYS A 18 8.19 3.27 29.93
N GLU A 19 8.35 2.45 28.89
CA GLU A 19 7.89 2.74 27.53
C GLU A 19 6.36 2.85 27.44
N ILE A 20 5.65 1.93 28.10
CA ILE A 20 4.18 1.96 28.17
C ILE A 20 3.69 3.21 28.92
N ALA A 21 4.37 3.61 29.99
CA ALA A 21 4.05 4.83 30.73
C ALA A 21 4.38 6.13 29.95
N ASN A 22 5.50 6.16 29.22
CA ASN A 22 5.92 7.32 28.43
C ASN A 22 5.10 7.51 27.15
N GLY A 23 4.45 6.45 26.64
CA GLY A 23 3.51 6.55 25.51
C GLY A 23 2.23 7.34 25.81
N VAL A 24 2.00 7.73 27.08
CA VAL A 24 0.76 8.38 27.54
C VAL A 24 0.93 9.88 27.82
N ILE A 25 2.15 10.45 27.83
CA ILE A 25 2.37 11.88 28.16
C ILE A 25 3.19 12.61 27.09
N ASP A 26 2.43 13.27 26.21
CA ASP A 26 2.65 14.57 25.55
C ASP A 26 3.64 14.77 24.37
N LYS A 27 3.17 15.62 23.44
CA LYS A 27 3.84 16.14 22.24
C LYS A 27 4.61 17.43 22.59
N GLN A 28 5.84 17.58 22.07
CA GLN A 28 6.31 18.74 21.28
C GLN A 28 7.84 18.66 21.01
N PRO A 29 8.32 18.93 19.77
CA PRO A 29 9.74 19.05 19.48
C PRO A 29 10.20 20.52 19.43
N ARG A 30 11.35 20.82 20.05
CA ARG A 30 12.13 22.05 19.82
C ARG A 30 13.16 21.82 18.71
N VAL A 31 13.28 22.83 17.86
CA VAL A 31 14.14 22.94 16.68
C VAL A 31 15.58 23.27 17.08
N ALA A 32 16.57 22.64 16.42
CA ALA A 32 17.93 23.16 16.28
C ALA A 32 18.38 22.97 14.82
N ILE A 33 18.84 24.07 14.24
CA ILE A 33 19.25 24.24 12.83
C ILE A 33 20.76 24.06 12.75
N THR A 34 21.24 23.27 11.79
CA THR A 34 22.60 23.42 11.23
C THR A 34 22.59 23.00 9.76
N ARG A 35 22.96 23.94 8.88
CA ARG A 35 23.27 23.73 7.45
C ARG A 35 24.62 23.04 7.30
N PRO A 36 24.84 22.33 6.18
CA PRO A 36 25.96 22.72 5.32
C PRO A 36 25.63 22.67 3.82
N ASP A 37 25.81 23.81 3.15
CA ASP A 37 26.07 23.88 1.71
C ASP A 37 27.59 23.73 1.47
N LEU A 38 27.93 23.37 0.23
CA LEU A 38 29.24 23.39 -0.44
C LEU A 38 30.03 22.09 -0.35
N LEU A 39 30.00 21.32 -1.45
CA LEU A 39 31.17 21.00 -2.27
C LEU A 39 30.71 20.24 -3.52
N ALA A 40 30.48 21.00 -4.60
CA ALA A 40 30.60 20.53 -5.97
C ALA A 40 31.91 21.11 -6.50
N GLU A 41 32.82 20.26 -6.96
CA GLU A 41 33.69 20.45 -8.15
C GLU A 41 34.85 19.44 -8.16
N GLN A 42 35.28 19.12 -9.38
CA GLN A 42 36.37 18.22 -9.82
C GLN A 42 35.90 16.76 -9.98
N VAL A 43 35.89 16.17 -11.18
CA VAL A 43 36.97 16.10 -12.19
C VAL A 43 36.38 15.94 -13.61
N GLY A 44 37.00 16.58 -14.61
CA GLY A 44 36.59 16.57 -16.02
C GLY A 44 37.34 15.58 -16.94
N PHE A 45 36.77 15.47 -18.15
CA PHE A 45 37.34 15.21 -19.50
C PHE A 45 38.41 14.12 -19.70
N VAL A 46 38.15 13.19 -20.64
CA VAL A 46 38.88 13.06 -21.93
C VAL A 46 37.95 12.47 -23.01
N ASP A 47 38.01 13.07 -24.21
CA ASP A 47 37.37 12.71 -25.49
C ASP A 47 38.46 12.22 -26.47
N GLU A 48 38.19 11.19 -27.27
CA GLU A 48 38.91 10.90 -28.54
C GLU A 48 38.03 10.08 -29.52
N GLY A 49 37.38 10.77 -30.46
CA GLY A 49 37.63 10.71 -31.91
C GLY A 49 37.58 9.40 -32.74
N MET A 50 36.46 9.23 -33.47
CA MET A 50 36.32 9.08 -34.96
C MET A 50 37.06 7.98 -35.77
N ARG A 51 36.29 7.20 -36.58
CA ARG A 51 36.46 7.07 -38.06
C ARG A 51 35.32 6.28 -38.76
N ASP A 52 35.00 6.75 -39.96
CA ASP A 52 33.87 6.42 -40.84
C ASP A 52 34.16 5.41 -41.98
N SER A 53 33.07 4.74 -42.43
CA SER A 53 32.67 4.41 -43.83
C SER A 53 33.33 3.23 -44.61
N PRO A 54 32.71 2.71 -45.71
CA PRO A 54 31.31 2.78 -46.19
C PRO A 54 30.69 1.46 -46.75
N VAL A 55 29.41 1.60 -47.14
CA VAL A 55 28.46 0.71 -47.86
C VAL A 55 28.78 0.51 -49.35
N VAL A 56 28.36 -0.62 -49.94
CA VAL A 56 28.12 -0.80 -51.40
C VAL A 56 26.80 -1.53 -51.69
N GLU A 57 26.03 -0.95 -52.61
CA GLU A 57 24.77 -1.36 -53.27
C GLU A 57 24.87 -2.62 -54.16
N SER A 58 23.87 -3.51 -54.13
CA SER A 58 22.74 -3.70 -55.09
C SER A 58 23.07 -4.27 -56.48
N THR A 59 22.33 -5.32 -56.90
CA THR A 59 21.74 -5.40 -58.26
C THR A 59 20.57 -6.37 -58.35
N LYS A 60 19.50 -5.90 -59.00
CA LYS A 60 18.21 -6.54 -59.37
C LYS A 60 18.31 -7.35 -60.67
N ILE A 61 17.45 -8.35 -60.87
CA ILE A 61 16.81 -8.78 -62.16
C ILE A 61 15.49 -9.51 -61.78
N SER A 62 14.29 -8.93 -61.85
CA SER A 62 13.34 -8.72 -62.98
C SER A 62 12.70 -9.98 -63.61
N ASN A 63 11.38 -10.15 -63.46
CA ASN A 63 10.33 -10.10 -64.52
C ASN A 63 9.15 -11.07 -64.33
N GLY A 64 7.92 -10.57 -64.59
CA GLY A 64 6.80 -11.39 -65.08
C GLY A 64 5.40 -11.06 -64.54
N TYR A 65 4.65 -10.16 -65.21
CA TYR A 65 3.18 -10.06 -65.19
C TYR A 65 2.56 -11.25 -66.00
N VAL A 66 1.29 -11.70 -65.95
CA VAL A 66 -0.06 -11.08 -65.85
C VAL A 66 -1.12 -12.16 -65.38
N PRO A 67 -2.48 -11.97 -65.35
CA PRO A 67 -3.35 -12.21 -64.18
C PRO A 67 -4.49 -13.24 -64.45
N ILE A 68 -5.62 -13.11 -63.73
CA ILE A 68 -6.92 -13.87 -63.72
C ILE A 68 -7.03 -14.64 -62.39
N GLY A 69 -8.00 -14.46 -61.49
CA GLY A 69 -9.38 -13.99 -61.60
C GLY A 69 -10.29 -15.12 -61.12
N GLY A 70 -10.88 -15.03 -59.92
CA GLY A 70 -11.83 -16.04 -59.43
C GLY A 70 -12.00 -16.05 -57.91
N ALA A 71 -13.24 -15.88 -57.46
CA ALA A 71 -13.67 -15.78 -56.07
C ALA A 71 -13.81 -17.13 -55.35
N GLN A 72 -13.72 -17.09 -54.01
CA GLN A 72 -14.29 -17.95 -52.94
C GLN A 72 -13.23 -18.11 -51.82
N SER A 73 -13.40 -17.52 -50.63
CA SER A 73 -14.19 -18.01 -49.49
C SER A 73 -13.60 -19.26 -48.82
N MET A 74 -13.19 -19.05 -47.56
CA MET A 74 -13.02 -19.98 -46.43
C MET A 74 -11.62 -20.58 -46.16
N THR A 75 -11.23 -20.35 -44.89
CA THR A 75 -10.49 -21.21 -43.95
C THR A 75 -8.96 -21.27 -43.98
N ASN A 76 -8.43 -21.20 -42.74
CA ASN A 76 -7.14 -21.67 -42.22
C ASN A 76 -5.94 -20.75 -42.49
N GLU A 77 -4.93 -20.62 -41.63
CA GLU A 77 -4.61 -21.15 -40.30
C GLU A 77 -3.37 -20.35 -39.82
N ASP A 78 -3.08 -20.48 -38.54
CA ASP A 78 -1.86 -20.11 -37.83
C ASP A 78 -0.54 -20.11 -38.65
N GLU A 79 0.22 -19.02 -38.53
CA GLU A 79 1.69 -19.08 -38.53
C GLU A 79 2.20 -18.43 -37.24
N MET A 80 2.18 -19.26 -36.20
CA MET A 80 2.92 -19.10 -34.96
C MET A 80 4.39 -19.37 -35.30
N LEU A 81 5.17 -18.32 -35.58
CA LEU A 81 6.60 -18.46 -35.79
C LEU A 81 7.33 -18.61 -34.44
N ASP A 82 8.00 -19.76 -34.33
CA ASP A 82 8.92 -20.19 -33.29
C ASP A 82 9.81 -19.08 -32.74
N VAL A 83 9.67 -18.83 -31.43
CA VAL A 83 10.67 -18.13 -30.61
C VAL A 83 11.05 -19.06 -29.45
N GLU A 84 11.61 -20.22 -29.77
CA GLU A 84 12.05 -21.23 -28.79
C GLU A 84 13.58 -21.26 -28.58
N HIS A 85 14.31 -20.25 -29.04
CA HIS A 85 15.78 -20.24 -28.97
C HIS A 85 16.36 -19.00 -28.29
N VAL A 86 16.07 -18.80 -27.00
CA VAL A 86 16.96 -17.99 -26.12
C VAL A 86 17.15 -18.55 -24.70
N LEU A 87 16.34 -19.49 -24.19
CA LEU A 87 16.57 -20.06 -22.84
C LEU A 87 16.24 -21.56 -22.80
N ARG A 88 17.20 -22.42 -23.20
CA ARG A 88 17.17 -23.85 -22.86
C ARG A 88 18.12 -24.14 -21.71
N PHE A 89 17.55 -24.63 -20.62
CA PHE A 89 18.23 -25.31 -19.53
C PHE A 89 18.36 -26.79 -19.89
N GLU A 90 19.57 -27.32 -19.85
CA GLU A 90 19.80 -28.77 -19.80
C GLU A 90 20.30 -29.13 -18.39
N ASN A 91 19.59 -30.04 -17.73
CA ASN A 91 20.20 -31.26 -17.19
C ASN A 91 19.10 -32.26 -16.81
N GLY A 92 19.31 -33.50 -17.26
CA GLY A 92 18.37 -34.60 -17.21
C GLY A 92 18.14 -35.17 -15.82
N ILE A 93 17.02 -35.89 -15.72
CA ILE A 93 16.58 -36.67 -14.58
C ILE A 93 17.36 -37.99 -14.57
N ASP A 94 17.95 -38.34 -13.42
CA ASP A 94 18.13 -39.74 -13.03
C ASP A 94 17.64 -39.91 -11.60
N GLU A 95 16.77 -40.91 -11.41
CA GLU A 95 16.20 -41.33 -10.13
C GLU A 95 17.27 -41.97 -9.24
N VAL A 96 17.59 -41.34 -8.11
CA VAL A 96 18.16 -42.03 -6.94
C VAL A 96 17.56 -41.45 -5.67
N HIS A 97 16.93 -42.31 -4.88
CA HIS A 97 16.32 -42.00 -3.59
C HIS A 97 17.42 -41.85 -2.52
N GLU A 98 17.97 -40.65 -2.32
CA GLU A 98 18.99 -40.38 -1.30
C GLU A 98 18.88 -38.94 -0.73
N SER A 99 18.71 -38.86 0.60
CA SER A 99 18.91 -37.70 1.50
C SER A 99 18.27 -36.33 1.17
N LEU A 100 17.41 -35.86 2.07
CA LEU A 100 16.88 -34.49 2.14
C LEU A 100 18.01 -33.49 2.46
N LEU A 101 18.69 -32.99 1.41
CA LEU A 101 19.48 -31.73 1.26
C LEU A 101 20.59 -31.99 0.22
N PRO A 102 20.52 -31.41 -0.98
CA PRO A 102 21.34 -30.22 -1.28
C PRO A 102 20.77 -29.30 -2.39
N CYS A 103 20.33 -28.06 -2.12
CA CYS A 103 20.06 -27.12 -3.23
C CYS A 103 19.94 -25.61 -2.89
N PHE A 104 20.65 -25.08 -1.89
CA PHE A 104 20.81 -23.62 -1.77
C PHE A 104 22.23 -23.32 -1.28
N GLN A 105 23.16 -23.12 -2.20
CA GLN A 105 24.52 -22.60 -1.90
C GLN A 105 24.69 -21.14 -2.30
N GLN A 106 23.68 -20.52 -2.93
CA GLN A 106 23.73 -19.12 -3.32
C GLN A 106 22.91 -18.28 -2.36
N PHE A 107 23.64 -17.52 -1.55
CA PHE A 107 23.10 -16.43 -0.74
C PHE A 107 23.11 -15.17 -1.58
N LEU A 108 22.02 -14.42 -1.56
CA LEU A 108 22.04 -13.10 -2.17
C LEU A 108 22.78 -12.16 -1.23
N LEU A 109 23.95 -11.71 -1.67
CA LEU A 109 24.77 -10.73 -0.96
C LEU A 109 24.71 -9.39 -1.67
N TRP A 110 24.81 -8.32 -0.89
CA TRP A 110 24.97 -6.99 -1.43
C TRP A 110 26.31 -6.88 -2.19
N PRO A 111 26.37 -6.20 -3.36
CA PRO A 111 27.61 -6.05 -4.12
C PRO A 111 28.74 -5.45 -3.25
N PRO A 112 29.95 -6.04 -3.24
CA PRO A 112 31.03 -5.59 -2.36
C PRO A 112 31.58 -4.21 -2.71
N ASP A 113 31.38 -3.75 -3.95
CA ASP A 113 31.72 -2.42 -4.45
C ASP A 113 30.57 -1.40 -4.29
N ASP A 114 29.49 -1.80 -3.61
CA ASP A 114 28.24 -1.06 -3.47
C ASP A 114 27.59 -0.65 -4.81
N CYS A 115 27.94 -1.34 -5.91
CA CYS A 115 27.42 -1.09 -7.25
C CYS A 115 26.43 -2.18 -7.69
N VAL A 116 25.15 -1.82 -7.84
CA VAL A 116 24.14 -2.71 -8.41
C VAL A 116 24.32 -2.78 -9.92
N THR A 117 24.62 -3.96 -10.45
CA THR A 117 24.80 -4.23 -11.89
C THR A 117 23.62 -5.00 -12.47
N LEU A 118 23.51 -5.04 -13.80
CA LEU A 118 22.48 -5.83 -14.48
C LEU A 118 22.57 -7.32 -14.14
N GLU A 119 23.79 -7.87 -14.10
CA GLU A 119 24.05 -9.26 -13.71
C GLU A 119 23.55 -9.53 -12.28
N TRP A 120 23.86 -8.64 -11.33
CA TRP A 120 23.38 -8.77 -9.96
C TRP A 120 21.85 -8.75 -9.87
N VAL A 121 21.18 -7.87 -10.63
CA VAL A 121 19.71 -7.82 -10.67
C VAL A 121 19.14 -9.12 -11.27
N GLN A 122 19.76 -9.67 -12.31
CA GLN A 122 19.35 -10.94 -12.92
C GLN A 122 19.54 -12.11 -11.96
N ASP A 123 20.66 -12.19 -11.26
CA ASP A 123 20.93 -13.21 -10.25
C ASP A 123 19.91 -13.12 -9.10
N MET A 124 19.64 -11.91 -8.62
CA MET A 124 18.59 -11.67 -7.63
C MET A 124 17.24 -12.18 -8.11
N MET A 125 16.84 -11.88 -9.34
CA MET A 125 15.57 -12.34 -9.90
C MET A 125 15.46 -13.87 -9.88
N VAL A 126 16.52 -14.57 -10.28
CA VAL A 126 16.56 -16.04 -10.29
C VAL A 126 16.48 -16.59 -8.86
N ILE A 127 17.23 -16.00 -7.92
CA ILE A 127 17.22 -16.42 -6.52
C ILE A 127 15.83 -16.23 -5.89
N LEU A 128 15.18 -15.09 -6.14
CA LEU A 128 13.83 -14.81 -5.64
C LEU A 128 12.79 -15.76 -6.25
N GLU A 129 12.88 -16.08 -7.54
CA GLU A 129 11.99 -17.05 -8.22
C GLU A 129 12.18 -18.48 -7.69
N GLN A 130 13.41 -18.88 -7.35
CA GLN A 130 13.67 -20.17 -6.73
C GLN A 130 13.17 -20.21 -5.28
N ALA A 131 13.41 -19.14 -4.50
CA ALA A 131 12.97 -19.03 -3.12
C ALA A 131 11.43 -19.04 -3.03
N SER A 132 10.73 -18.34 -3.93
CA SER A 132 9.27 -18.29 -3.92
C SER A 132 8.60 -19.64 -4.19
N GLN A 133 9.29 -20.58 -4.87
CA GLN A 133 8.76 -21.89 -5.26
C GLN A 133 9.02 -23.01 -4.26
N LYS A 134 10.20 -23.01 -3.62
CA LYS A 134 10.74 -24.22 -2.96
C LYS A 134 10.95 -24.07 -1.46
N MET A 135 10.80 -22.86 -0.92
CA MET A 135 11.28 -22.51 0.41
C MET A 135 10.12 -22.21 1.37
N LEU A 136 10.31 -22.58 2.65
CA LEU A 136 9.40 -22.13 3.71
C LEU A 136 9.61 -20.63 3.96
N PRO A 137 8.57 -19.84 4.25
CA PRO A 137 8.72 -18.41 4.49
C PRO A 137 9.81 -18.08 5.53
N SER A 138 9.87 -18.82 6.64
CA SER A 138 10.85 -18.62 7.71
C SER A 138 12.32 -18.84 7.31
N GLU A 139 12.56 -19.50 6.18
CA GLU A 139 13.91 -19.74 5.66
C GLU A 139 14.39 -18.61 4.74
N PHE A 140 13.49 -17.71 4.30
CA PHE A 140 13.78 -16.63 3.36
C PHE A 140 14.91 -15.72 3.84
N CYS A 141 14.96 -15.41 5.14
CA CYS A 141 15.99 -14.55 5.72
C CYS A 141 17.41 -15.12 5.62
N HIS A 142 17.57 -16.43 5.42
CA HIS A 142 18.89 -17.02 5.20
C HIS A 142 19.40 -16.70 3.80
N ILE A 143 18.53 -16.71 2.79
CA ILE A 143 18.89 -16.42 1.39
C ILE A 143 18.95 -14.92 1.11
N VAL A 144 18.05 -14.17 1.72
CA VAL A 144 17.95 -12.71 1.60
C VAL A 144 18.10 -12.08 2.98
N PRO A 145 19.34 -11.90 3.47
CA PRO A 145 19.60 -11.35 4.80
C PRO A 145 19.00 -9.96 4.99
N ALA A 146 18.58 -9.62 6.21
CA ALA A 146 18.01 -8.31 6.52
C ALA A 146 18.95 -7.14 6.15
N ILE A 147 20.28 -7.35 6.26
CA ILE A 147 21.28 -6.34 5.85
C ILE A 147 21.24 -6.03 4.35
N LEU A 148 20.87 -7.00 3.51
CA LEU A 148 20.70 -6.75 2.09
C LEU A 148 19.47 -5.88 1.84
N VAL A 149 18.36 -6.19 2.51
CA VAL A 149 17.14 -5.37 2.43
C VAL A 149 17.43 -3.94 2.89
N ASP A 150 18.17 -3.80 3.99
CA ASP A 150 18.57 -2.51 4.54
C ASP A 150 19.35 -1.67 3.52
N LYS A 151 20.43 -2.24 2.96
CA LYS A 151 21.27 -1.57 1.96
C LYS A 151 20.52 -1.23 0.67
N LEU A 152 19.74 -2.17 0.14
CA LEU A 152 18.99 -1.94 -1.09
C LEU A 152 17.92 -0.86 -0.90
N ALA A 153 17.19 -0.90 0.21
CA ALA A 153 16.21 0.10 0.55
C ALA A 153 16.86 1.48 0.75
N ASP A 154 18.03 1.57 1.38
CA ASP A 154 18.75 2.85 1.53
C ASP A 154 19.22 3.41 0.19
N ALA A 155 19.79 2.58 -0.67
CA ALA A 155 20.19 2.98 -2.01
C ALA A 155 19.00 3.54 -2.78
N ALA A 156 17.86 2.85 -2.76
CA ALA A 156 16.64 3.30 -3.42
C ALA A 156 16.08 4.59 -2.78
N CYS A 157 16.00 4.66 -1.45
CA CYS A 157 15.56 5.86 -0.72
C CYS A 157 16.41 7.09 -1.08
N SER A 158 17.72 6.92 -1.23
CA SER A 158 18.65 8.01 -1.59
C SER A 158 18.39 8.62 -2.97
N ILE A 159 17.70 7.86 -3.83
CA ILE A 159 17.23 8.29 -5.16
C ILE A 159 15.83 8.88 -5.02
N LEU A 160 14.89 8.12 -4.46
CA LEU A 160 13.47 8.48 -4.35
C LEU A 160 13.27 9.80 -3.60
N CYS A 161 14.03 10.05 -2.53
CA CYS A 161 13.91 11.27 -1.74
C CYS A 161 14.22 12.56 -2.53
N LYS A 162 14.98 12.45 -3.63
CA LYS A 162 15.33 13.56 -4.53
C LYS A 162 14.29 13.77 -5.64
N GLU A 163 13.42 12.79 -5.88
CA GLU A 163 12.39 12.89 -6.90
C GLU A 163 11.22 13.76 -6.40
N PRO A 164 10.65 14.66 -7.22
CA PRO A 164 9.48 15.44 -6.83
C PRO A 164 8.24 14.58 -6.60
N ASN A 165 7.18 15.16 -6.01
CA ASN A 165 5.90 14.47 -5.87
C ASN A 165 5.28 14.08 -7.22
N CYS A 166 5.47 14.92 -8.24
CA CYS A 166 5.08 14.63 -9.62
C CYS A 166 6.34 14.57 -10.48
N VAL A 167 6.76 13.37 -10.88
CA VAL A 167 7.99 13.19 -11.67
C VAL A 167 7.73 13.45 -13.15
N GLU A 168 8.60 14.23 -13.78
CA GLU A 168 8.55 14.48 -15.22
C GLU A 168 9.38 13.42 -15.96
N ILE A 169 8.75 12.74 -16.91
CA ILE A 169 9.37 11.64 -17.67
C ILE A 169 9.54 12.12 -19.11
N ASN A 170 10.76 12.57 -19.38
CA ASN A 170 11.17 13.01 -20.71
C ASN A 170 11.53 11.80 -21.58
N CYS A 171 10.77 11.61 -22.65
CA CYS A 171 11.00 10.55 -23.63
C CYS A 171 11.77 11.14 -24.81
N GLN A 172 13.05 10.79 -24.95
CA GLN A 172 13.88 11.20 -26.08
C GLN A 172 14.06 10.02 -27.04
N GLY A 173 14.06 10.29 -28.35
CA GLY A 173 14.25 9.29 -29.40
C GLY A 173 12.95 8.82 -30.07
N GLU A 174 13.03 8.53 -31.36
CA GLU A 174 11.91 8.11 -32.20
C GLU A 174 11.35 6.73 -31.80
N ASP A 175 12.16 5.90 -31.11
CA ASP A 175 11.79 4.56 -30.65
C ASP A 175 11.48 4.49 -29.15
N SER A 176 11.34 5.62 -28.46
CA SER A 176 11.10 5.65 -27.01
C SER A 176 9.74 5.05 -26.66
N LYS A 177 9.72 4.17 -25.65
CA LYS A 177 8.53 3.49 -25.15
C LYS A 177 8.45 3.61 -23.63
N VAL A 178 7.24 3.86 -23.14
CA VAL A 178 6.93 3.87 -21.70
C VAL A 178 5.93 2.77 -21.41
N ILE A 179 6.32 1.85 -20.53
CA ILE A 179 5.48 0.76 -20.03
C ILE A 179 4.88 1.23 -18.70
N VAL A 180 3.58 1.46 -18.67
CA VAL A 180 2.85 1.80 -17.44
C VAL A 180 2.25 0.51 -16.89
N VAL A 181 2.53 0.23 -15.61
CA VAL A 181 2.08 -0.95 -14.89
C VAL A 181 1.21 -0.50 -13.72
N GLY A 182 0.03 -1.10 -13.58
CA GLY A 182 -0.89 -0.83 -12.48
C GLY A 182 -0.60 -1.69 -11.25
N ASP A 183 -1.64 -1.95 -10.45
CA ASP A 183 -1.53 -2.71 -9.20
C ASP A 183 -0.92 -4.10 -9.44
N VAL A 184 -0.02 -4.52 -8.54
CA VAL A 184 0.70 -5.80 -8.59
C VAL A 184 0.31 -6.72 -7.42
N HIS A 185 0.08 -6.16 -6.23
CA HIS A 185 -0.45 -6.88 -5.07
C HIS A 185 0.29 -8.17 -4.69
N GLY A 186 1.62 -8.11 -4.56
CA GLY A 186 2.43 -9.24 -4.11
C GLY A 186 2.41 -10.44 -5.05
N GLN A 187 2.02 -10.25 -6.31
CA GLN A 187 1.97 -11.30 -7.33
C GLN A 187 3.28 -11.38 -8.13
N PHE A 188 4.37 -11.75 -7.46
CA PHE A 188 5.73 -11.76 -8.01
C PHE A 188 5.88 -12.53 -9.34
N HIS A 189 5.29 -13.72 -9.46
CA HIS A 189 5.38 -14.55 -10.66
C HIS A 189 4.72 -13.89 -11.89
N ASP A 190 3.65 -13.14 -11.68
CA ASP A 190 2.98 -12.40 -12.76
C ASP A 190 3.80 -11.18 -13.19
N LEU A 191 4.50 -10.54 -12.24
CA LEU A 191 5.44 -9.46 -12.55
C LEU A 191 6.62 -9.99 -13.39
N MET A 192 7.17 -11.15 -13.03
CA MET A 192 8.20 -11.83 -13.82
C MET A 192 7.69 -12.17 -15.23
N PHE A 193 6.46 -12.68 -15.34
CA PHE A 193 5.83 -12.94 -16.63
C PHE A 193 5.65 -11.65 -17.47
N LEU A 194 5.21 -10.56 -16.84
CA LEU A 194 5.09 -9.24 -17.48
C LEU A 194 6.44 -8.80 -18.04
N PHE A 195 7.52 -8.92 -17.27
CA PHE A 195 8.87 -8.56 -17.74
C PHE A 195 9.37 -9.46 -18.86
N LYS A 196 9.02 -10.75 -18.87
CA LYS A 196 9.34 -11.64 -20.00
C LYS A 196 8.63 -11.19 -21.29
N HIS A 197 7.40 -10.69 -21.20
CA HIS A 197 6.60 -10.30 -22.36
C HIS A 197 6.84 -8.85 -22.83
N ALA A 198 6.87 -7.88 -21.91
CA ALA A 198 7.17 -6.48 -22.20
C ALA A 198 8.69 -6.23 -22.40
N GLY A 199 9.51 -7.16 -21.90
CA GLY A 199 10.97 -7.13 -21.82
C GLY A 199 11.49 -6.14 -20.78
N VAL A 200 12.73 -6.29 -20.34
CA VAL A 200 13.33 -5.49 -19.26
C VAL A 200 13.50 -3.98 -19.58
N PRO A 201 13.62 -3.11 -18.55
CA PRO A 201 14.04 -1.73 -18.71
C PRO A 201 15.33 -1.60 -19.54
N SER A 202 15.39 -0.56 -20.37
CA SER A 202 16.54 -0.27 -21.23
C SER A 202 16.55 1.21 -21.57
N GLU A 203 17.55 1.66 -22.34
CA GLU A 203 17.68 3.07 -22.70
C GLU A 203 16.43 3.67 -23.35
N ASN A 204 15.77 2.89 -24.23
CA ASN A 204 14.55 3.31 -24.93
C ASN A 204 13.26 2.74 -24.30
N ARG A 205 13.35 2.05 -23.15
CA ARG A 205 12.21 1.44 -22.47
C ARG A 205 12.15 1.84 -21.01
N ILE A 206 11.26 2.78 -20.75
CA ILE A 206 10.99 3.33 -19.44
C ILE A 206 9.81 2.57 -18.81
N TYR A 207 9.86 2.34 -17.51
CA TYR A 207 8.80 1.76 -16.73
C TYR A 207 8.25 2.77 -15.72
N VAL A 208 6.93 2.84 -15.62
CA VAL A 208 6.21 3.58 -14.59
C VAL A 208 5.28 2.62 -13.87
N PHE A 209 5.61 2.31 -12.63
CA PHE A 209 4.74 1.50 -11.79
C PHE A 209 3.85 2.39 -10.95
N ASN A 210 2.55 2.13 -10.99
CA ASN A 210 1.54 3.01 -10.42
C ASN A 210 1.04 2.52 -9.05
N GLY A 211 1.96 2.10 -8.18
CA GLY A 211 1.68 1.73 -6.79
C GLY A 211 1.01 0.37 -6.57
N ASN A 212 0.70 0.07 -5.31
CA ASN A 212 0.10 -1.19 -4.84
C ASN A 212 0.96 -2.41 -5.20
N TYR A 213 2.19 -2.40 -4.68
CA TYR A 213 3.19 -3.45 -4.83
C TYR A 213 2.92 -4.63 -3.91
N VAL A 214 2.43 -4.33 -2.71
CA VAL A 214 2.30 -5.27 -1.60
C VAL A 214 0.85 -5.59 -1.26
N ASP A 215 0.68 -6.44 -0.24
CA ASP A 215 -0.60 -6.96 0.25
C ASP A 215 -1.36 -7.82 -0.76
N LYS A 216 -2.37 -8.56 -0.25
CA LYS A 216 -3.30 -9.41 -1.02
C LYS A 216 -2.68 -10.63 -1.72
N GLY A 217 -1.43 -10.57 -2.16
CA GLY A 217 -0.60 -11.69 -2.57
C GLY A 217 0.38 -12.15 -1.48
N ALA A 218 1.17 -13.17 -1.78
CA ALA A 218 2.11 -13.80 -0.83
C ALA A 218 3.59 -13.41 -1.05
N TRP A 219 3.89 -12.64 -2.08
CA TRP A 219 5.26 -12.32 -2.46
C TRP A 219 5.48 -10.81 -2.60
N GLY A 220 4.97 -10.04 -1.62
CA GLY A 220 5.15 -8.60 -1.58
C GLY A 220 6.61 -8.20 -1.36
N ILE A 221 7.37 -8.96 -0.56
CA ILE A 221 8.80 -8.69 -0.34
C ILE A 221 9.58 -8.87 -1.63
N GLU A 222 9.35 -9.95 -2.36
CA GLU A 222 10.00 -10.26 -3.62
C GLU A 222 9.68 -9.20 -4.67
N VAL A 223 8.42 -8.75 -4.76
CA VAL A 223 8.02 -7.64 -5.65
C VAL A 223 8.76 -6.35 -5.28
N LEU A 224 8.84 -5.98 -4.00
CA LEU A 224 9.54 -4.76 -3.60
C LEU A 224 11.02 -4.84 -3.89
N LEU A 225 11.70 -5.91 -3.49
CA LEU A 225 13.14 -6.06 -3.73
C LEU A 225 13.46 -6.02 -5.23
N PHE A 226 12.66 -6.71 -6.04
CA PHE A 226 12.73 -6.65 -7.49
C PHE A 226 12.65 -5.23 -8.04
N LEU A 227 11.63 -4.47 -7.63
CA LEU A 227 11.40 -3.11 -8.13
C LEU A 227 12.47 -2.13 -7.63
N LEU A 228 12.90 -2.24 -6.37
CA LEU A 228 13.95 -1.40 -5.80
C LEU A 228 15.30 -1.65 -6.47
N ALA A 229 15.65 -2.89 -6.78
CA ALA A 229 16.87 -3.21 -7.52
C ALA A 229 16.89 -2.57 -8.90
N TRP A 230 15.79 -2.67 -9.65
CA TRP A 230 15.64 -1.99 -10.94
C TRP A 230 15.66 -0.46 -10.81
N LYS A 231 15.10 0.09 -9.73
CA LYS A 231 15.17 1.53 -9.43
C LYS A 231 16.61 1.99 -9.17
N VAL A 232 17.40 1.21 -8.44
CA VAL A 232 18.81 1.53 -8.15
C VAL A 232 19.66 1.38 -9.41
N LEU A 233 19.45 0.32 -10.21
CA LEU A 233 20.19 0.07 -11.44
C LEU A 233 19.89 1.13 -12.52
N MET A 234 18.61 1.49 -12.71
CA MET A 234 18.17 2.39 -13.78
C MET A 234 17.24 3.50 -13.27
N PRO A 235 17.75 4.44 -12.44
CA PRO A 235 16.93 5.44 -11.75
C PRO A 235 16.13 6.37 -12.68
N HIS A 236 16.61 6.59 -13.91
CA HIS A 236 15.97 7.41 -14.94
C HIS A 236 15.18 6.61 -15.98
N ARG A 237 15.04 5.30 -15.78
CA ARG A 237 14.20 4.41 -16.62
C ARG A 237 13.16 3.66 -15.82
N VAL A 238 13.23 3.66 -14.49
CA VAL A 238 12.26 2.98 -13.62
C VAL A 238 11.73 3.98 -12.60
N TYR A 239 10.43 4.24 -12.68
CA TYR A 239 9.72 5.16 -11.80
C TYR A 239 8.71 4.37 -10.98
N LEU A 240 8.75 4.55 -9.65
CA LEU A 240 7.90 3.86 -8.70
C LEU A 240 6.99 4.89 -8.03
N LEU A 241 5.71 4.91 -8.39
CA LEU A 241 4.73 5.78 -7.76
C LEU A 241 4.14 5.12 -6.52
N ARG A 242 3.62 5.92 -5.59
CA ARG A 242 3.04 5.42 -4.36
C ARG A 242 1.60 4.99 -4.57
N GLY A 243 1.25 3.81 -4.11
CA GLY A 243 -0.14 3.35 -3.98
C GLY A 243 -0.67 3.51 -2.57
N ASN A 244 -1.96 3.22 -2.39
CA ASN A 244 -2.58 3.31 -1.07
C ASN A 244 -2.12 2.17 -0.14
N HIS A 245 -1.68 1.04 -0.71
CA HIS A 245 -1.12 -0.09 0.03
C HIS A 245 0.29 0.15 0.56
N GLU A 246 1.02 1.14 0.05
CA GLU A 246 2.30 1.59 0.61
C GLU A 246 2.06 2.51 1.85
N SER A 247 1.30 2.00 2.81
CA SER A 247 0.92 2.64 4.08
C SER A 247 0.83 1.62 5.21
N ARG A 248 1.09 2.04 6.45
CA ARG A 248 1.07 1.15 7.62
C ARG A 248 -0.34 0.63 7.87
N TYR A 249 -1.35 1.45 7.63
CA TYR A 249 -2.75 1.06 7.73
C TYR A 249 -3.06 -0.15 6.84
N CYS A 250 -2.72 -0.08 5.56
CA CYS A 250 -3.00 -1.16 4.61
C CYS A 250 -2.16 -2.41 4.91
N THR A 251 -0.85 -2.25 5.07
CA THR A 251 0.06 -3.39 5.25
C THR A 251 -0.17 -4.17 6.54
N ALA A 252 -0.66 -3.51 7.60
CA ALA A 252 -1.06 -4.18 8.82
C ALA A 252 -2.35 -5.00 8.65
N ARG A 253 -3.24 -4.59 7.73
CA ARG A 253 -4.56 -5.18 7.54
C ARG A 253 -4.62 -6.24 6.45
N TYR A 254 -3.85 -6.07 5.38
CA TYR A 254 -3.97 -6.85 4.14
C TYR A 254 -2.80 -7.80 3.86
N GLY A 255 -1.90 -7.95 4.83
CA GLY A 255 -1.03 -9.12 4.95
C GLY A 255 0.46 -8.84 4.89
N PHE A 256 0.91 -7.72 4.33
CA PHE A 256 2.34 -7.48 4.13
C PHE A 256 3.13 -7.42 5.44
N LYS A 257 2.58 -6.83 6.52
CA LYS A 257 3.26 -6.86 7.84
C LYS A 257 3.45 -8.30 8.35
N LYS A 258 2.43 -9.15 8.18
CA LYS A 258 2.46 -10.56 8.57
C LYS A 258 3.43 -11.35 7.67
N GLU A 259 3.49 -11.04 6.38
CA GLU A 259 4.47 -11.60 5.44
C GLU A 259 5.90 -11.31 5.90
N VAL A 260 6.23 -10.05 6.21
CA VAL A 260 7.56 -9.66 6.69
C VAL A 260 7.94 -10.39 7.98
N TRP A 261 7.01 -10.48 8.93
CA TRP A 261 7.22 -11.24 10.16
C TRP A 261 7.44 -12.73 9.92
N ALA A 262 6.67 -13.34 9.01
CA ALA A 262 6.83 -14.75 8.67
C ALA A 262 8.18 -15.05 8.01
N LYS A 263 8.71 -14.10 7.22
CA LYS A 263 9.96 -14.26 6.47
C LYS A 263 11.23 -13.91 7.25
N TYR A 264 11.13 -13.00 8.22
CA TYR A 264 12.28 -12.47 8.96
C TYR A 264 12.28 -12.75 10.47
N GLY A 265 11.21 -13.33 11.02
CA GLY A 265 11.13 -13.66 12.44
C GLY A 265 11.40 -12.45 13.34
N ASP A 266 12.37 -12.58 14.24
CA ASP A 266 12.76 -11.53 15.19
C ASP A 266 13.25 -10.23 14.53
N GLN A 267 13.78 -10.31 13.31
CA GLN A 267 14.22 -9.14 12.52
C GLN A 267 13.06 -8.49 11.73
N GLY A 268 11.86 -9.08 11.77
CA GLY A 268 10.74 -8.66 10.94
C GLY A 268 10.24 -7.25 11.25
N GLU A 269 10.35 -6.78 12.48
CA GLU A 269 9.97 -5.40 12.83
C GLU A 269 10.91 -4.36 12.20
N ASP A 270 12.22 -4.60 12.23
CA ASP A 270 13.23 -3.71 11.63
C ASP A 270 13.09 -3.66 10.12
N VAL A 271 12.97 -4.82 9.48
CA VAL A 271 12.75 -4.93 8.02
C VAL A 271 11.45 -4.25 7.61
N TYR A 272 10.37 -4.44 8.37
CA TYR A 272 9.09 -3.78 8.08
C TYR A 272 9.19 -2.26 8.21
N ASN A 273 9.85 -1.77 9.25
CA ASN A 273 10.09 -0.34 9.44
C ASN A 273 10.95 0.24 8.32
N LYS A 274 11.89 -0.53 7.77
CA LYS A 274 12.67 -0.14 6.60
C LYS A 274 11.81 0.04 5.35
N PHE A 275 10.91 -0.90 5.06
CA PHE A 275 9.96 -0.74 3.96
C PHE A 275 9.03 0.45 4.16
N LEU A 276 8.53 0.68 5.39
CA LEU A 276 7.73 1.87 5.70
C LEU A 276 8.51 3.18 5.52
N ALA A 277 9.83 3.17 5.75
CA ALA A 277 10.68 4.33 5.46
C ALA A 277 10.76 4.57 3.94
N CYS A 278 10.93 3.51 3.15
CA CYS A 278 10.95 3.59 1.69
C CYS A 278 9.61 4.10 1.11
N PHE A 279 8.48 3.62 1.62
CA PHE A 279 7.15 4.03 1.15
C PHE A 279 6.89 5.54 1.24
N LYS A 280 7.48 6.21 2.24
CA LYS A 280 7.37 7.67 2.41
C LYS A 280 8.03 8.47 1.29
N GLU A 281 9.04 7.89 0.65
CA GLU A 281 9.87 8.57 -0.35
C GLU A 281 9.32 8.40 -1.77
N LEU A 282 8.36 7.49 -1.98
CA LEU A 282 7.75 7.24 -3.29
C LEU A 282 7.01 8.50 -3.81
N PRO A 283 7.30 8.96 -5.05
CA PRO A 283 6.50 9.97 -5.75
C PRO A 283 5.02 9.62 -5.82
N LEU A 284 4.17 10.63 -5.96
CA LEU A 284 2.71 10.46 -5.95
C LEU A 284 2.11 10.39 -7.36
N ALA A 285 2.78 10.98 -8.35
CA ALA A 285 2.33 11.03 -9.73
C ALA A 285 3.50 11.15 -10.71
N SER A 286 3.23 11.00 -12.00
CA SER A 286 4.15 11.41 -13.06
C SER A 286 3.45 12.09 -14.23
N VAL A 287 4.21 12.89 -14.98
CA VAL A 287 3.82 13.41 -16.29
C VAL A 287 4.78 12.85 -17.34
N ILE A 288 4.26 12.03 -18.23
CA ILE A 288 5.01 11.37 -19.30
C ILE A 288 4.88 12.20 -20.58
N ALA A 289 6.02 12.55 -21.18
CA ALA A 289 6.12 13.26 -22.45
C ALA A 289 5.24 14.53 -22.52
N ASN A 290 5.06 15.23 -21.39
CA ASN A 290 4.18 16.41 -21.25
C ASN A 290 2.74 16.18 -21.74
N CYS A 291 2.28 14.93 -21.75
CA CYS A 291 1.05 14.53 -22.43
C CYS A 291 0.16 13.64 -21.56
N VAL A 292 0.77 12.72 -20.80
CA VAL A 292 0.05 11.71 -20.01
C VAL A 292 0.33 11.91 -18.54
N TYR A 293 -0.71 12.11 -17.74
CA TYR A 293 -0.62 12.12 -16.29
C TYR A 293 -0.89 10.72 -15.74
N THR A 294 -0.04 10.24 -14.83
CA THR A 294 -0.24 8.98 -14.13
C THR A 294 -0.25 9.19 -12.63
N THR A 295 -1.15 8.52 -11.93
CA THR A 295 -1.31 8.60 -10.48
C THR A 295 -1.99 7.34 -9.97
N HIS A 296 -1.72 6.92 -8.75
CA HIS A 296 -2.32 5.71 -8.23
C HIS A 296 -3.83 5.85 -8.13
N GLY A 297 -4.36 6.68 -7.22
CA GLY A 297 -5.79 6.90 -7.02
C GLY A 297 -6.38 7.82 -8.07
N GLY A 298 -6.18 9.14 -7.97
CA GLY A 298 -6.75 10.04 -8.98
C GLY A 298 -6.60 11.52 -8.72
N LEU A 299 -7.64 12.26 -9.12
CA LEU A 299 -7.72 13.71 -8.95
C LEU A 299 -8.01 14.06 -7.48
N PHE A 300 -7.64 15.28 -7.10
CA PHE A 300 -7.58 15.72 -5.71
C PHE A 300 -8.23 17.08 -5.51
N ARG A 301 -8.59 17.41 -4.26
CA ARG A 301 -9.21 18.71 -3.94
C ARG A 301 -8.19 19.84 -3.90
N SER A 302 -8.65 21.07 -4.11
CA SER A 302 -7.88 22.26 -3.73
C SER A 302 -7.99 22.53 -2.23
N ILE A 303 -6.89 22.91 -1.59
CA ILE A 303 -6.87 23.37 -0.19
C ILE A 303 -7.25 24.85 -0.05
N HIS A 304 -7.28 25.60 -1.16
CA HIS A 304 -7.46 27.04 -1.19
C HIS A 304 -8.84 27.50 -1.66
N ALA A 305 -9.78 26.57 -1.86
CA ALA A 305 -11.13 26.87 -2.31
C ALA A 305 -11.75 28.03 -1.51
N ALA A 306 -11.95 29.17 -2.18
CA ALA A 306 -12.50 30.36 -1.57
C ALA A 306 -13.92 30.08 -1.07
N PRO A 307 -14.32 30.54 0.14
CA PRO A 307 -15.71 30.48 0.55
C PRO A 307 -16.51 31.33 -0.42
N SER A 308 -17.23 30.67 -1.34
CA SER A 308 -18.06 31.34 -2.32
C SER A 308 -19.05 32.27 -1.59
N GLN A 309 -18.85 33.58 -1.70
CA GLN A 309 -19.55 34.65 -0.94
C GLN A 309 -21.04 34.82 -1.31
N LYS A 310 -21.76 33.77 -1.68
CA LYS A 310 -23.20 33.82 -1.88
C LYS A 310 -23.87 32.66 -1.13
N PRO A 311 -24.43 32.91 0.06
CA PRO A 311 -25.24 31.92 0.76
C PRO A 311 -26.56 31.79 0.01
N LYS A 312 -26.60 30.90 -0.99
CA LYS A 312 -27.87 30.39 -1.51
C LYS A 312 -28.16 29.08 -0.78
N ARG A 313 -29.23 29.11 0.02
CA ARG A 313 -29.80 27.94 0.72
C ARG A 313 -29.93 26.79 -0.29
N ASN A 314 -29.44 25.60 0.09
CA ASN A 314 -29.35 24.35 -0.68
C ASN A 314 -28.14 24.18 -1.62
N LYS A 315 -26.91 24.44 -1.16
CA LYS A 315 -25.71 23.95 -1.86
C LYS A 315 -25.12 22.74 -1.13
N THR A 316 -25.11 21.60 -1.83
CA THR A 316 -24.12 20.54 -1.64
C THR A 316 -22.73 21.18 -1.51
N HIS A 317 -21.94 20.73 -0.54
CA HIS A 317 -20.55 21.17 -0.35
C HIS A 317 -19.79 20.84 -1.64
N ARG A 318 -19.57 21.83 -2.52
CA ARG A 318 -18.82 21.63 -3.77
C ARG A 318 -17.34 21.68 -3.41
N VAL A 319 -16.66 20.57 -3.65
CA VAL A 319 -15.21 20.46 -3.53
C VAL A 319 -14.63 20.95 -4.86
N ASP A 320 -13.65 21.86 -4.81
CA ASP A 320 -12.99 22.37 -6.00
C ASP A 320 -11.78 21.50 -6.36
N LEU A 321 -11.50 21.37 -7.66
CA LEU A 321 -10.38 20.60 -8.19
C LEU A 321 -9.03 21.27 -7.86
N GLY A 322 -8.07 20.47 -7.40
CA GLY A 322 -6.72 20.93 -7.05
C GLY A 322 -5.79 21.11 -8.25
N SER A 323 -4.66 21.77 -7.99
CA SER A 323 -3.64 22.07 -8.99
C SER A 323 -2.35 21.25 -8.85
N LEU A 324 -1.57 21.09 -9.94
CA LEU A 324 -0.26 20.43 -9.88
C LEU A 324 0.73 21.17 -8.96
N ALA A 325 0.57 22.48 -8.78
CA ALA A 325 1.33 23.25 -7.80
C ALA A 325 0.95 22.89 -6.35
N GLU A 326 -0.31 22.58 -6.07
CA GLU A 326 -0.69 22.05 -4.75
C GLU A 326 -0.16 20.63 -4.55
N LEU A 327 -0.12 19.81 -5.61
CA LEU A 327 0.48 18.47 -5.56
C LEU A 327 1.98 18.51 -5.25
N SER A 328 2.72 19.47 -5.79
CA SER A 328 4.16 19.61 -5.51
C SER A 328 4.45 19.90 -4.03
N GLU A 329 3.53 20.57 -3.33
CA GLU A 329 3.67 20.93 -1.91
C GLU A 329 3.18 19.85 -0.93
N VAL A 330 2.64 18.72 -1.42
CA VAL A 330 2.16 17.63 -0.55
C VAL A 330 3.32 17.06 0.26
N LYS A 331 3.14 16.93 1.58
CA LYS A 331 4.12 16.26 2.43
C LYS A 331 3.91 14.75 2.31
N ARG A 332 4.61 14.12 1.36
CA ARG A 332 4.55 12.66 1.16
C ARG A 332 5.22 11.84 2.27
N SER A 333 6.02 12.45 3.14
CA SER A 333 6.75 11.77 4.22
C SER A 333 5.85 11.14 5.32
N PHE A 334 4.54 11.35 5.26
CA PHE A 334 3.57 10.64 6.10
C PHE A 334 3.38 9.19 5.61
N VAL A 335 3.55 8.22 6.51
CA VAL A 335 3.29 6.80 6.18
C VAL A 335 1.80 6.57 5.94
N ASP A 336 0.96 7.14 6.80
CA ASP A 336 -0.49 6.98 6.74
C ASP A 336 -1.15 8.27 6.28
N CYS A 337 -2.24 8.15 5.51
CA CYS A 337 -2.97 9.29 5.01
C CYS A 337 -3.68 10.03 6.15
N PRO A 338 -3.57 11.37 6.23
CA PRO A 338 -4.32 12.15 7.20
C PRO A 338 -5.81 12.20 6.81
N TYR A 339 -6.68 12.27 7.82
CA TYR A 339 -8.13 12.40 7.64
C TYR A 339 -8.60 13.85 7.50
N GLU A 340 -7.76 14.81 7.89
CA GLU A 340 -8.08 16.23 7.91
C GLU A 340 -6.82 17.10 7.74
N GLY A 341 -7.04 18.39 7.52
CA GLY A 341 -5.97 19.38 7.37
C GLY A 341 -5.39 19.46 5.95
N PRO A 342 -4.37 20.30 5.74
CA PRO A 342 -3.88 20.63 4.40
C PRO A 342 -3.23 19.44 3.68
N ASN A 343 -2.71 18.45 4.42
CA ASN A 343 -2.08 17.27 3.81
C ASN A 343 -3.09 16.17 3.42
N ILE A 344 -4.41 16.45 3.51
CA ILE A 344 -5.48 15.55 3.04
C ILE A 344 -5.35 15.21 1.54
N LEU A 345 -4.64 16.04 0.76
CA LEU A 345 -4.35 15.76 -0.65
C LEU A 345 -3.61 14.43 -0.85
N LEU A 346 -2.80 14.00 0.11
CA LEU A 346 -2.18 12.67 0.07
C LEU A 346 -3.25 11.56 0.07
N SER A 347 -4.32 11.73 0.85
CA SER A 347 -5.47 10.82 0.82
C SER A 347 -6.16 10.86 -0.54
N ASP A 348 -6.42 12.05 -1.07
CA ASP A 348 -7.12 12.19 -2.34
C ASP A 348 -6.35 11.57 -3.51
N VAL A 349 -5.04 11.82 -3.62
CA VAL A 349 -4.21 11.29 -4.71
C VAL A 349 -4.15 9.76 -4.67
N LEU A 350 -4.14 9.16 -3.47
CA LEU A 350 -4.00 7.71 -3.30
C LEU A 350 -5.34 6.94 -3.29
N TRP A 351 -6.46 7.57 -2.90
CA TRP A 351 -7.73 6.87 -2.64
C TRP A 351 -8.92 7.35 -3.47
N SER A 352 -8.79 8.43 -4.23
CA SER A 352 -9.94 8.90 -5.02
C SER A 352 -10.32 7.91 -6.12
N ARG A 353 -11.59 7.94 -6.53
CA ARG A 353 -12.17 7.06 -7.55
C ARG A 353 -13.00 7.85 -8.57
N PRO A 354 -13.01 7.47 -9.85
CA PRO A 354 -13.86 8.09 -10.85
C PRO A 354 -15.34 7.80 -10.58
N SER A 355 -16.21 8.59 -11.20
CA SER A 355 -17.66 8.47 -11.11
C SER A 355 -18.31 8.95 -12.40
N ASN A 356 -19.37 8.30 -12.85
CA ASN A 356 -20.16 8.75 -14.01
C ASN A 356 -20.93 10.07 -13.78
N ARG A 357 -20.94 10.61 -12.55
CA ARG A 357 -21.66 11.84 -12.20
C ARG A 357 -20.70 13.01 -12.06
N ASP A 358 -20.96 14.07 -12.82
CA ASP A 358 -20.23 15.34 -12.77
C ASP A 358 -20.02 15.91 -11.37
N GLY A 359 -18.88 16.56 -11.18
CA GLY A 359 -18.43 17.23 -9.97
C GLY A 359 -17.48 16.38 -9.13
N LEU A 360 -16.77 17.07 -8.24
CA LEU A 360 -15.89 16.47 -7.24
C LEU A 360 -16.62 16.43 -5.89
N ARG A 361 -16.66 15.27 -5.25
CA ARG A 361 -17.45 15.01 -4.04
C ARG A 361 -16.68 14.15 -3.04
N ASP A 362 -16.96 14.34 -1.76
CA ASP A 362 -16.45 13.44 -0.73
C ASP A 362 -16.99 12.02 -0.91
N ASN A 363 -16.13 11.03 -0.70
CA ASN A 363 -16.52 9.64 -0.70
C ASN A 363 -17.19 9.29 0.64
N THR A 364 -18.48 9.62 0.82
CA THR A 364 -19.15 9.46 2.13
C THR A 364 -19.18 8.02 2.67
N GLY A 365 -18.94 7.01 1.81
CA GLY A 365 -18.88 5.59 2.18
C GLY A 365 -17.49 5.09 2.59
N GLN A 366 -16.41 5.77 2.17
CA GLN A 366 -15.03 5.43 2.55
C GLN A 366 -14.37 6.69 3.12
N LYS A 367 -13.84 6.63 4.34
CA LYS A 367 -13.29 7.82 5.04
C LYS A 367 -12.09 8.50 4.34
N LEU A 368 -11.65 8.00 3.18
CA LEU A 368 -10.48 8.43 2.42
C LEU A 368 -10.85 8.61 0.94
N GLY A 369 -10.20 9.57 0.28
CA GLY A 369 -10.40 9.87 -1.14
C GLY A 369 -11.69 10.62 -1.48
N LEU A 370 -11.85 10.89 -2.78
CA LEU A 370 -12.96 11.60 -3.40
C LEU A 370 -13.61 10.75 -4.50
N LEU A 371 -14.80 11.18 -4.93
CA LEU A 371 -15.42 10.76 -6.19
C LEU A 371 -15.35 11.92 -7.18
N TRP A 372 -14.81 11.71 -8.38
CA TRP A 372 -14.71 12.75 -9.41
C TRP A 372 -15.40 12.37 -10.73
N GLY A 373 -16.11 13.33 -11.31
CA GLY A 373 -16.83 13.17 -12.57
C GLY A 373 -16.00 13.39 -13.85
N PRO A 374 -16.60 13.16 -15.03
CA PRO A 374 -15.96 13.40 -16.31
C PRO A 374 -15.66 14.89 -16.53
N ASP A 375 -16.48 15.81 -16.01
CA ASP A 375 -16.23 17.26 -16.02
C ASP A 375 -14.90 17.65 -15.34
N CYS A 376 -14.55 16.98 -14.24
CA CYS A 376 -13.31 17.22 -13.51
C CYS A 376 -12.10 16.71 -14.30
N THR A 377 -12.26 15.58 -14.98
CA THR A 377 -11.24 15.01 -15.88
C THR A 377 -10.97 15.94 -17.05
N GLU A 378 -12.03 16.40 -17.71
CA GLU A 378 -11.96 17.37 -18.81
C GLU A 378 -11.28 18.67 -18.37
N ALA A 379 -11.69 19.24 -17.23
CA ALA A 379 -11.10 20.46 -16.70
C ALA A 379 -9.60 20.30 -16.38
N PHE A 380 -9.21 19.18 -15.77
CA PHE A 380 -7.81 18.91 -15.44
C PHE A 380 -6.94 18.77 -16.70
N LEU A 381 -7.37 17.94 -17.65
CA LEU A 381 -6.67 17.71 -18.91
C LEU A 381 -6.51 19.02 -19.69
N LYS A 382 -7.57 19.82 -19.78
CA LYS A 382 -7.56 21.12 -20.46
C LYS A 382 -6.63 22.13 -19.78
N GLN A 383 -6.64 22.20 -18.45
CA GLN A 383 -5.83 23.15 -17.70
C GLN A 383 -4.32 22.94 -17.90
N TYR A 384 -3.89 21.68 -17.96
CA TYR A 384 -2.47 21.32 -18.08
C TYR A 384 -2.05 20.91 -19.49
N ASN A 385 -2.93 21.09 -20.49
CA ASN A 385 -2.71 20.67 -21.87
C ASN A 385 -2.29 19.18 -22.00
N LEU A 386 -2.89 18.33 -21.18
CA LEU A 386 -2.69 16.89 -21.18
C LEU A 386 -3.78 16.21 -22.02
N LYS A 387 -3.52 14.98 -22.46
CA LYS A 387 -4.45 14.19 -23.29
C LYS A 387 -4.93 12.91 -22.61
N LEU A 388 -4.29 12.51 -21.53
CA LEU A 388 -4.52 11.21 -20.95
C LEU A 388 -4.27 11.23 -19.44
N ILE A 389 -5.16 10.59 -18.69
CA ILE A 389 -4.91 10.15 -17.33
C ILE A 389 -4.89 8.62 -17.32
N ILE A 390 -3.84 8.02 -16.77
CA ILE A 390 -3.79 6.59 -16.47
C ILE A 390 -3.67 6.43 -14.96
N ARG A 391 -4.63 5.73 -14.35
CA ARG A 391 -4.67 5.46 -12.91
C ARG A 391 -4.91 3.98 -12.61
N SER A 392 -4.77 3.54 -11.35
CA SER A 392 -4.81 2.10 -11.00
C SER A 392 -5.82 1.71 -9.92
N HIS A 393 -5.50 1.32 -8.67
CA HIS A 393 -6.37 1.16 -7.45
C HIS A 393 -7.65 0.30 -7.50
N GLU A 394 -8.32 0.16 -8.65
CA GLU A 394 -9.64 -0.46 -8.77
C GLU A 394 -9.52 -1.70 -9.65
N GLY A 395 -9.41 -2.84 -8.99
CA GLY A 395 -9.54 -4.15 -9.62
C GLY A 395 -11.00 -4.57 -9.82
N PRO A 396 -11.22 -5.81 -10.32
CA PRO A 396 -12.56 -6.35 -10.53
C PRO A 396 -13.35 -6.51 -9.21
N ASP A 397 -12.68 -6.68 -8.08
CA ASP A 397 -13.33 -6.70 -6.75
C ASP A 397 -13.94 -5.35 -6.37
N ALA A 398 -13.28 -4.28 -6.76
CA ALA A 398 -13.66 -2.93 -6.43
C ALA A 398 -14.76 -2.41 -7.38
N ARG A 399 -14.87 -3.00 -8.58
CA ARG A 399 -15.86 -2.68 -9.62
C ARG A 399 -17.09 -3.60 -9.59
N ALA A 400 -16.96 -4.81 -9.06
CA ALA A 400 -18.06 -5.75 -8.98
C ALA A 400 -19.24 -5.21 -8.15
N GLY A 401 -20.43 -5.22 -8.76
CA GLY A 401 -21.67 -4.80 -8.10
C GLY A 401 -21.84 -3.29 -7.96
N ARG A 402 -21.07 -2.50 -8.70
CA ARG A 402 -21.34 -1.06 -8.85
C ARG A 402 -22.48 -0.84 -9.84
N ASP A 403 -23.28 0.19 -9.55
CA ASP A 403 -24.33 0.69 -10.43
C ASP A 403 -23.81 1.79 -11.39
N ASP A 404 -22.50 1.81 -11.65
CA ASP A 404 -21.90 2.67 -12.68
C ASP A 404 -21.67 1.89 -13.99
N ASP A 405 -21.73 2.59 -15.12
CA ASP A 405 -21.55 1.98 -16.45
C ASP A 405 -20.07 1.75 -16.80
N PHE A 406 -19.20 1.69 -15.78
CA PHE A 406 -17.78 1.50 -16.02
C PHE A 406 -17.43 0.03 -16.28
N GLY A 407 -16.27 -0.20 -16.91
CA GLY A 407 -15.78 -1.54 -17.22
C GLY A 407 -15.57 -2.41 -15.98
N ASP A 408 -15.79 -3.71 -16.15
CA ASP A 408 -15.68 -4.75 -15.11
C ASP A 408 -14.24 -5.11 -14.69
N MET A 409 -13.24 -4.52 -15.35
CA MET A 409 -11.81 -4.78 -15.18
C MET A 409 -11.37 -6.22 -15.51
N LEU A 410 -12.20 -7.04 -16.18
CA LEU A 410 -11.84 -8.41 -16.55
C LEU A 410 -10.71 -8.48 -17.59
N SER A 411 -10.50 -7.42 -18.38
CA SER A 411 -9.37 -7.30 -19.30
C SER A 411 -8.12 -6.68 -18.67
N GLY A 412 -8.18 -6.29 -17.39
CA GLY A 412 -7.09 -5.60 -16.68
C GLY A 412 -7.05 -4.09 -16.95
N TYR A 413 -7.98 -3.53 -17.72
CA TYR A 413 -8.12 -2.08 -17.90
C TYR A 413 -9.56 -1.70 -18.26
N SER A 414 -9.92 -0.43 -18.02
CA SER A 414 -11.19 0.18 -18.45
C SER A 414 -10.95 1.62 -18.92
N ILE A 415 -11.79 2.09 -19.84
CA ILE A 415 -11.95 3.53 -20.09
C ILE A 415 -13.09 4.02 -19.19
N ASP A 416 -12.80 4.96 -18.30
CA ASP A 416 -13.79 5.46 -17.34
C ASP A 416 -14.38 6.79 -17.80
N HIS A 417 -13.57 7.70 -18.35
CA HIS A 417 -14.06 8.94 -18.95
C HIS A 417 -13.49 9.14 -20.35
N ASP A 418 -14.33 9.56 -21.28
CA ASP A 418 -13.96 9.91 -22.67
C ASP A 418 -14.51 11.31 -22.95
N GLY A 419 -13.62 12.31 -23.00
CA GLY A 419 -13.94 13.72 -23.16
C GLY A 419 -13.23 14.34 -24.36
N GLU A 420 -13.51 15.63 -24.62
CA GLU A 420 -12.92 16.36 -25.75
C GLU A 420 -11.42 16.61 -25.57
N SER A 421 -10.98 16.91 -24.34
CA SER A 421 -9.57 17.16 -24.05
C SER A 421 -8.75 15.86 -23.98
N GLY A 422 -9.40 14.73 -23.70
CA GLY A 422 -8.73 13.44 -23.62
C GLY A 422 -9.48 12.40 -22.79
N ARG A 423 -8.75 11.35 -22.37
CA ARG A 423 -9.33 10.15 -21.76
C ARG A 423 -8.79 9.86 -20.37
N LEU A 424 -9.59 9.13 -19.59
CA LEU A 424 -9.20 8.50 -18.34
C LEU A 424 -9.26 6.99 -18.49
N TYR A 425 -8.14 6.31 -18.23
CA TYR A 425 -8.07 4.86 -18.13
C TYR A 425 -7.75 4.41 -16.70
N THR A 426 -8.42 3.35 -16.27
CA THR A 426 -8.02 2.56 -15.10
C THR A 426 -7.25 1.33 -15.58
N LEU A 427 -6.10 1.05 -14.97
CA LEU A 427 -5.18 -0.04 -15.31
C LEU A 427 -4.91 -0.92 -14.09
N PHE A 428 -4.92 -2.24 -14.28
CA PHE A 428 -4.75 -3.22 -13.22
C PHE A 428 -3.89 -4.38 -13.73
N SER A 429 -2.74 -4.61 -13.09
CA SER A 429 -1.71 -5.55 -13.57
C SER A 429 -1.66 -6.85 -12.77
N ALA A 430 -2.62 -7.08 -11.87
CA ALA A 430 -2.76 -8.31 -11.09
C ALA A 430 -3.82 -9.24 -11.74
N PRO A 431 -3.42 -10.24 -12.54
CA PRO A 431 -4.34 -11.22 -13.10
C PRO A 431 -4.88 -12.18 -12.04
N ASP A 432 -6.06 -12.74 -12.30
CA ASP A 432 -6.76 -13.70 -11.44
C ASP A 432 -6.79 -13.25 -9.97
N TYR A 433 -7.24 -12.00 -9.81
CA TYR A 433 -7.33 -11.30 -8.54
C TYR A 433 -8.70 -11.54 -7.88
N PRO A 434 -8.79 -11.49 -6.54
CA PRO A 434 -7.67 -11.55 -5.59
C PRO A 434 -6.96 -12.91 -5.66
N GLN A 435 -5.65 -12.94 -5.39
CA GLN A 435 -4.89 -14.19 -5.34
C GLN A 435 -5.50 -15.18 -4.34
N PHE A 436 -6.12 -14.72 -3.27
CA PHE A 436 -6.73 -15.60 -2.28
C PHE A 436 -8.16 -15.20 -1.94
N GLY A 437 -8.96 -16.18 -1.50
CA GLY A 437 -10.34 -16.00 -1.09
C GLY A 437 -11.32 -16.86 -1.89
N LYS A 438 -12.58 -16.87 -1.47
CA LYS A 438 -13.63 -17.71 -2.08
C LYS A 438 -14.03 -17.25 -3.48
N ARG A 439 -13.89 -15.96 -3.78
CA ARG A 439 -14.25 -15.37 -5.06
C ARG A 439 -12.98 -14.99 -5.82
N ARG A 440 -12.75 -15.66 -6.94
CA ARG A 440 -11.75 -15.33 -7.96
C ARG A 440 -12.46 -14.70 -9.13
N TYR A 441 -11.96 -13.56 -9.62
CA TYR A 441 -12.59 -12.88 -10.76
C TYR A 441 -12.11 -13.41 -12.11
N ASN A 442 -11.05 -14.23 -12.14
CA ASN A 442 -10.44 -14.75 -13.37
C ASN A 442 -10.13 -13.63 -14.39
N ASN A 443 -9.85 -12.41 -13.90
CA ASN A 443 -9.49 -11.28 -14.73
C ASN A 443 -8.10 -11.49 -15.34
N LYS A 444 -7.85 -10.84 -16.46
CA LYS A 444 -6.49 -10.61 -16.96
C LYS A 444 -5.86 -9.46 -16.19
N GLY A 445 -4.54 -9.46 -16.10
CA GLY A 445 -3.76 -8.26 -15.82
C GLY A 445 -3.50 -7.55 -17.13
N ALA A 446 -3.22 -6.25 -17.10
CA ALA A 446 -2.76 -5.52 -18.29
C ALA A 446 -1.66 -4.53 -17.95
N TYR A 447 -0.85 -4.19 -18.94
CA TYR A 447 0.04 -3.03 -18.91
C TYR A 447 -0.22 -2.15 -20.14
N ALA A 448 0.02 -0.85 -20.01
CA ALA A 448 -0.11 0.08 -21.12
C ALA A 448 1.27 0.38 -21.72
N VAL A 449 1.32 0.47 -23.05
CA VAL A 449 2.53 0.85 -23.79
C VAL A 449 2.26 2.15 -24.51
N LEU A 450 2.96 3.20 -24.09
CA LEU A 450 2.99 4.51 -24.75
C LEU A 450 4.24 4.56 -25.62
N LYS A 451 4.13 5.02 -26.87
CA LYS A 451 5.25 5.01 -27.82
C LYS A 451 5.35 6.34 -28.53
N SER A 452 6.57 6.76 -28.85
CA SER A 452 6.80 7.86 -29.78
C SER A 452 6.24 7.50 -31.18
N PRO A 453 5.74 8.49 -31.96
CA PRO A 453 5.59 9.91 -31.62
C PRO A 453 4.31 10.24 -30.83
N ASP A 454 3.36 9.30 -30.69
CA ASP A 454 2.07 9.52 -30.05
C ASP A 454 1.95 8.80 -28.70
N PHE A 455 2.30 9.52 -27.63
CA PHE A 455 2.15 9.02 -26.26
C PHE A 455 0.70 9.10 -25.75
N ALA A 456 -0.22 9.76 -26.46
CA ALA A 456 -1.62 9.92 -26.03
C ALA A 456 -2.50 8.71 -26.36
N SER A 457 -2.03 7.81 -27.22
CA SER A 457 -2.75 6.61 -27.68
C SER A 457 -2.15 5.33 -27.09
N PRO A 458 -2.52 4.93 -25.85
CA PRO A 458 -1.97 3.75 -25.20
C PRO A 458 -2.36 2.46 -25.93
N SER A 459 -1.39 1.57 -26.13
CA SER A 459 -1.64 0.17 -26.48
C SER A 459 -1.71 -0.67 -25.21
N PHE A 460 -2.86 -1.26 -24.89
CA PHE A 460 -3.01 -2.14 -23.72
C PHE A 460 -2.72 -3.59 -24.09
N HIS A 461 -1.86 -4.23 -23.29
CA HIS A 461 -1.49 -5.63 -23.45
C HIS A 461 -1.96 -6.43 -22.24
N SER A 462 -3.03 -7.19 -22.42
CA SER A 462 -3.58 -8.04 -21.37
C SER A 462 -2.89 -9.41 -21.32
N PHE A 463 -2.67 -9.94 -20.12
CA PHE A 463 -2.05 -11.23 -19.88
C PHE A 463 -2.80 -12.03 -18.80
N LYS A 464 -2.71 -13.35 -18.89
CA LYS A 464 -3.30 -14.27 -17.91
C LYS A 464 -2.34 -14.46 -16.74
N ALA A 465 -2.87 -14.99 -15.64
CA ALA A 465 -2.05 -15.36 -14.49
C ALA A 465 -1.00 -16.40 -14.90
N ALA A 466 0.23 -16.17 -14.44
CA ALA A 466 1.28 -17.16 -14.46
C ALA A 466 0.97 -18.26 -13.44
N GLU A 467 1.63 -19.42 -13.58
CA GLU A 467 1.59 -20.45 -12.56
C GLU A 467 2.24 -19.92 -11.27
N ARG A 468 1.57 -20.16 -10.13
CA ARG A 468 2.01 -19.70 -8.82
C ARG A 468 2.12 -20.90 -7.88
N PRO A 469 3.16 -20.96 -7.03
CA PRO A 469 3.24 -21.94 -5.95
C PRO A 469 2.02 -21.87 -5.03
N MET A 470 1.55 -23.02 -4.55
CA MET A 470 0.49 -23.02 -3.54
C MET A 470 1.03 -22.55 -2.20
N VAL A 471 0.40 -21.54 -1.63
CA VAL A 471 0.78 -20.92 -0.36
C VAL A 471 -0.46 -20.43 0.38
N ASP A 472 -0.36 -20.33 1.70
CA ASP A 472 -1.41 -19.74 2.53
C ASP A 472 -1.31 -18.20 2.52
N PRO A 473 -2.45 -17.50 2.65
CA PRO A 473 -2.47 -16.05 2.72
C PRO A 473 -1.92 -15.53 4.06
N TYR A 474 -1.26 -14.38 4.02
CA TYR A 474 -0.81 -13.67 5.22
C TYR A 474 -1.88 -12.79 5.87
N PHE A 475 -3.16 -12.99 5.57
CA PHE A 475 -4.25 -12.19 6.15
C PHE A 475 -5.52 -13.03 6.34
N ASP A 476 -6.33 -12.64 7.32
CA ASP A 476 -7.54 -13.37 7.68
C ASP A 476 -8.74 -12.84 6.87
N PHE A 477 -9.47 -13.74 6.18
CA PHE A 477 -10.66 -13.36 5.40
C PHE A 477 -11.85 -12.96 6.27
N ASP A 478 -12.05 -13.65 7.38
CA ASP A 478 -13.26 -13.51 8.20
C ASP A 478 -13.33 -12.17 8.95
N ALA A 479 -12.17 -11.59 9.30
CA ALA A 479 -12.10 -10.26 9.89
C ALA A 479 -12.44 -9.13 8.89
N ASN A 480 -12.22 -9.36 7.59
CA ASN A 480 -12.37 -8.34 6.55
C ASN A 480 -13.74 -8.35 5.87
N TYR A 481 -14.41 -9.51 5.78
CA TYR A 481 -15.73 -9.62 5.15
C TYR A 481 -16.86 -9.02 6.00
N MET A 482 -16.77 -9.13 7.34
CA MET A 482 -17.76 -8.61 8.30
C MET A 482 -17.89 -7.07 8.34
N GLU A 483 -16.91 -6.34 7.80
CA GLU A 483 -16.95 -4.89 7.73
C GLU A 483 -17.49 -4.40 6.37
N SER A 484 -17.27 -5.16 5.30
CA SER A 484 -17.81 -4.87 3.96
C SER A 484 -19.32 -5.13 3.83
N SER A 485 -19.87 -6.08 4.59
CA SER A 485 -21.28 -6.46 4.54
C SER A 485 -22.22 -5.58 5.38
N LYS A 486 -21.69 -4.63 6.16
CA LYS A 486 -22.51 -3.64 6.90
C LYS A 486 -22.88 -2.41 6.07
N LEU A 487 -22.50 -2.38 4.78
CA LEU A 487 -22.73 -1.24 3.90
C LEU A 487 -24.05 -1.29 3.12
N ASP A 488 -24.91 -2.29 3.35
CA ASP A 488 -26.19 -2.37 2.66
C ASP A 488 -27.32 -2.86 3.58
N SER A 489 -28.03 -1.90 4.19
CA SER A 489 -29.47 -1.94 4.49
C SER A 489 -29.85 -0.84 5.47
N SER A 490 -30.77 0.01 5.02
CA SER A 490 -31.48 0.95 5.88
C SER A 490 -32.82 0.35 6.33
N GLN A 491 -33.15 0.59 7.60
CA GLN A 491 -34.45 0.45 8.26
C GLN A 491 -34.99 -0.96 8.53
N SER A 492 -35.07 -1.34 9.81
CA SER A 492 -36.28 -1.14 10.62
C SER A 492 -36.09 -1.79 12.00
N ALA A 493 -36.52 -1.08 13.04
CA ALA A 493 -36.54 -1.61 14.39
C ALA A 493 -37.70 -2.61 14.53
N SER A 494 -37.40 -3.84 14.94
CA SER A 494 -38.38 -4.72 15.58
C SER A 494 -37.68 -5.57 16.64
N THR A 495 -38.06 -5.29 17.89
CA THR A 495 -37.81 -6.10 19.08
C THR A 495 -38.27 -7.54 18.89
N SER A 496 -37.42 -8.53 19.11
CA SER A 496 -37.79 -9.75 19.81
C SER A 496 -36.56 -10.52 20.31
N THR A 497 -36.69 -10.95 21.55
CA THR A 497 -35.80 -11.71 22.41
C THR A 497 -35.48 -13.10 21.88
N LEU A 498 -34.21 -13.52 21.94
CA LEU A 498 -33.80 -14.92 22.11
C LEU A 498 -32.46 -14.97 22.87
N SER A 499 -32.53 -15.60 24.04
CA SER A 499 -31.52 -15.72 25.09
C SER A 499 -30.43 -16.74 24.79
N ALA A 500 -29.19 -16.44 25.22
CA ALA A 500 -28.11 -17.40 25.40
C ALA A 500 -27.55 -17.31 26.84
N PRO A 501 -26.97 -18.38 27.40
CA PRO A 501 -27.13 -18.75 28.80
C PRO A 501 -26.28 -17.93 29.77
N GLN A 502 -26.92 -17.45 30.83
CA GLN A 502 -26.26 -16.93 32.03
C GLN A 502 -25.47 -18.06 32.71
N ARG A 503 -24.14 -17.92 32.75
CA ARG A 503 -23.34 -18.55 33.81
C ARG A 503 -23.50 -17.70 35.06
N PHE A 504 -24.33 -18.19 35.98
CA PHE A 504 -24.35 -17.69 37.36
C PHE A 504 -23.00 -18.04 38.01
N TYR A 505 -22.26 -17.02 38.43
CA TYR A 505 -21.32 -17.18 39.54
C TYR A 505 -21.89 -16.38 40.71
N SER A 506 -22.13 -17.10 41.79
CA SER A 506 -22.54 -16.57 43.09
C SER A 506 -21.54 -15.56 43.60
N ASP A 507 -22.09 -14.48 44.16
CA ASP A 507 -21.39 -13.48 44.96
C ASP A 507 -20.69 -14.17 46.14
N GLY A 508 -19.38 -13.91 46.31
CA GLY A 508 -18.57 -14.40 47.42
C GLY A 508 -17.53 -15.48 47.08
N MET A 509 -16.25 -15.13 47.29
CA MET A 509 -15.06 -15.99 47.39
C MET A 509 -14.42 -16.50 46.09
N ARG A 510 -13.57 -15.66 45.48
CA ARG A 510 -12.30 -16.12 44.86
C ARG A 510 -11.14 -15.61 45.72
N PRO A 511 -10.03 -16.35 45.88
CA PRO A 511 -8.92 -15.92 46.72
C PRO A 511 -8.28 -14.64 46.17
N GLU A 512 -7.95 -13.68 47.04
CA GLU A 512 -6.95 -12.66 46.70
C GLU A 512 -5.69 -13.38 46.26
N PHE A 513 -5.26 -13.11 45.03
CA PHE A 513 -4.08 -13.73 44.46
C PHE A 513 -2.83 -13.16 45.15
N ASP A 514 -1.97 -14.04 45.67
CA ASP A 514 -0.77 -13.64 46.40
C ASP A 514 0.36 -13.23 45.43
N PHE A 515 0.36 -11.95 45.06
CA PHE A 515 1.43 -11.32 44.27
C PHE A 515 2.80 -11.37 44.96
N GLY A 516 2.85 -11.55 46.28
CA GLY A 516 4.09 -11.72 47.04
C GLY A 516 4.82 -13.00 46.65
N ALA A 517 4.09 -14.07 46.30
CA ALA A 517 4.67 -15.32 45.80
C ALA A 517 5.34 -15.16 44.41
N LEU A 518 5.00 -14.10 43.66
CA LEU A 518 5.64 -13.71 42.39
C LEU A 518 6.73 -12.63 42.57
N GLY A 519 7.06 -12.25 43.81
CA GLY A 519 8.00 -11.15 44.08
C GLY A 519 7.45 -9.75 43.76
N ILE A 520 6.14 -9.60 43.60
CA ILE A 520 5.46 -8.34 43.28
C ILE A 520 4.89 -7.75 44.57
N TYR A 521 5.64 -6.83 45.17
CA TYR A 521 5.28 -6.22 46.46
C TYR A 521 4.35 -5.00 46.34
N ASN A 522 4.20 -4.44 45.13
CA ASN A 522 3.25 -3.36 44.81
C ASN A 522 2.19 -3.89 43.84
N ALA A 523 1.34 -4.80 44.32
CA ALA A 523 0.31 -5.43 43.51
C ALA A 523 -0.67 -4.38 42.95
N PRO A 524 -1.12 -4.51 41.68
CA PRO A 524 -2.22 -3.71 41.17
C PRO A 524 -3.46 -3.94 42.02
N GLY A 525 -4.12 -2.87 42.47
CA GLY A 525 -5.30 -2.95 43.32
C GLY A 525 -6.55 -2.46 42.61
N TRP A 526 -7.72 -2.92 43.07
CA TRP A 526 -9.03 -2.44 42.62
C TRP A 526 -9.42 -1.07 43.20
N ARG A 527 -8.48 -0.37 43.85
CA ARG A 527 -8.66 1.00 44.36
C ARG A 527 -7.61 1.91 43.77
N VAL A 528 -8.06 3.05 43.25
CA VAL A 528 -7.21 4.09 42.68
C VAL A 528 -7.50 5.39 43.41
N GLU A 529 -6.46 6.05 43.91
CA GLU A 529 -6.59 7.38 44.50
C GLU A 529 -6.68 8.45 43.40
N LEU A 530 -7.73 9.26 43.44
CA LEU A 530 -7.98 10.34 42.49
C LEU A 530 -8.05 11.69 43.23
N PRO A 531 -7.57 12.79 42.65
CA PRO A 531 -7.71 14.11 43.27
C PRO A 531 -9.18 14.54 43.34
N ASP A 532 -9.64 15.01 44.51
CA ASP A 532 -11.05 15.39 44.74
C ASP A 532 -11.39 16.84 44.39
N GLY A 533 -10.46 17.56 43.76
CA GLY A 533 -10.65 18.96 43.34
C GLY A 533 -10.56 19.98 44.48
N SER A 534 -10.45 19.54 45.74
CA SER A 534 -10.25 20.39 46.92
C SER A 534 -8.82 20.36 47.48
N GLY A 535 -7.92 19.65 46.77
CA GLY A 535 -6.55 19.41 47.20
C GLY A 535 -6.36 18.13 48.02
N GLY A 536 -7.40 17.31 48.18
CA GLY A 536 -7.34 15.97 48.78
C GLY A 536 -7.32 14.85 47.72
N THR A 537 -7.11 13.62 48.17
CA THR A 537 -7.26 12.39 47.37
C THR A 537 -8.47 11.59 47.85
N GLN A 538 -9.28 11.12 46.90
CA GLN A 538 -10.39 10.21 47.11
C GLN A 538 -10.06 8.86 46.50
N ALA A 539 -10.12 7.80 47.30
CA ALA A 539 -10.02 6.43 46.79
C ALA A 539 -11.30 6.05 46.04
N VAL A 540 -11.18 5.67 44.77
CA VAL A 540 -12.26 5.20 43.92
C VAL A 540 -12.05 3.72 43.62
N GLU A 541 -13.11 2.94 43.81
CA GLU A 541 -13.11 1.52 43.51
C GLU A 541 -13.37 1.27 42.02
N VAL A 542 -12.55 0.43 41.40
CA VAL A 542 -12.65 0.09 39.99
C VAL A 542 -13.71 -1.00 39.82
N PRO A 543 -14.72 -0.82 38.94
CA PRO A 543 -15.74 -1.84 38.73
C PRO A 543 -15.16 -3.02 37.95
N ARG A 544 -15.53 -4.25 38.33
CA ARG A 544 -15.14 -5.45 37.58
C ARG A 544 -15.97 -5.57 36.30
N ALA A 545 -15.30 -5.59 35.15
CA ALA A 545 -15.96 -5.73 33.86
C ALA A 545 -16.25 -7.22 33.56
N PRO A 546 -17.45 -7.57 33.05
CA PRO A 546 -17.82 -8.96 32.76
C PRO A 546 -17.15 -9.55 31.50
N LEU A 547 -16.43 -8.74 30.72
CA LEU A 547 -15.59 -9.18 29.60
C LEU A 547 -14.23 -8.47 29.64
N ALA A 548 -13.15 -9.24 29.76
CA ALA A 548 -11.80 -8.76 29.53
C ALA A 548 -11.51 -8.80 28.03
N GLU A 549 -11.44 -7.65 27.37
CA GLU A 549 -10.87 -7.55 26.01
C GLU A 549 -9.35 -7.52 26.10
N GLY A 550 -8.69 -8.55 25.56
CA GLY A 550 -7.24 -8.70 25.49
C GLY A 550 -6.86 -9.80 24.50
N LEU A 551 -5.60 -9.81 24.06
CA LEU A 551 -5.05 -10.92 23.28
C LEU A 551 -5.14 -12.21 24.11
N PRO A 552 -5.46 -13.38 23.51
CA PRO A 552 -5.44 -14.64 24.24
C PRO A 552 -4.04 -14.88 24.83
N LEU A 553 -3.98 -15.31 26.08
CA LEU A 553 -2.71 -15.65 26.73
C LEU A 553 -2.01 -16.77 25.93
N PRO A 554 -0.67 -16.71 25.76
CA PRO A 554 0.10 -17.80 25.19
C PRO A 554 -0.24 -19.13 25.86
N PRO A 555 -0.43 -20.23 25.07
CA PRO A 555 -0.92 -21.50 25.60
C PRO A 555 0.04 -22.19 26.58
N ASN A 556 1.29 -21.71 26.66
CA ASN A 556 2.37 -22.23 27.49
C ASN A 556 2.56 -21.50 28.83
N ILE A 557 1.74 -20.48 29.15
CA ILE A 557 1.80 -19.82 30.47
C ILE A 557 1.22 -20.74 31.55
N GLN A 558 2.02 -21.01 32.58
CA GLN A 558 1.63 -21.84 33.73
C GLN A 558 1.19 -20.98 34.93
N GLU A 559 0.46 -21.60 35.85
CA GLU A 559 0.22 -21.01 37.17
C GLU A 559 1.54 -20.85 37.93
N PRO A 560 1.72 -19.77 38.71
CA PRO A 560 0.73 -18.75 39.06
C PRO A 560 0.71 -17.52 38.12
N HIS A 561 1.56 -17.49 37.09
CA HIS A 561 1.66 -16.36 36.14
C HIS A 561 0.38 -16.13 35.35
N LYS A 562 -0.30 -17.22 34.95
CA LYS A 562 -1.57 -17.14 34.21
C LYS A 562 -2.62 -16.32 34.95
N ALA A 563 -2.87 -16.66 36.21
CA ALA A 563 -3.84 -15.96 37.06
C ALA A 563 -3.46 -14.48 37.29
N ALA A 564 -2.17 -14.16 37.41
CA ALA A 564 -1.71 -12.77 37.54
C ALA A 564 -2.01 -11.93 36.28
N TYR A 565 -1.84 -12.52 35.08
CA TYR A 565 -2.18 -11.84 33.83
C TYR A 565 -3.70 -11.67 33.65
N GLU A 566 -4.49 -12.69 34.00
CA GLU A 566 -5.95 -12.60 33.98
C GLU A 566 -6.44 -11.48 34.90
N TYR A 567 -5.89 -11.39 36.13
CA TYR A 567 -6.19 -10.31 37.08
C TYR A 567 -5.87 -8.91 36.51
N LEU A 568 -4.72 -8.76 35.84
CA LEU A 568 -4.31 -7.49 35.25
C LEU A 568 -5.25 -7.07 34.10
N PHE A 569 -5.65 -8.00 33.23
CA PHE A 569 -6.56 -7.69 32.12
C PHE A 569 -7.96 -7.31 32.60
N GLU A 570 -8.47 -7.94 33.65
CA GLU A 570 -9.74 -7.55 34.26
C GLU A 570 -9.67 -6.11 34.82
N LEU A 571 -8.57 -5.75 35.50
CA LEU A 571 -8.38 -4.41 36.05
C LEU A 571 -8.30 -3.34 34.94
N VAL A 572 -7.57 -3.63 33.86
CA VAL A 572 -7.45 -2.73 32.70
C VAL A 572 -8.82 -2.53 32.02
N ALA A 573 -9.61 -3.60 31.89
CA ALA A 573 -10.97 -3.51 31.34
C ALA A 573 -11.88 -2.63 32.22
N GLY A 574 -11.82 -2.79 33.55
CA GLY A 574 -12.54 -1.94 34.50
C GLY A 574 -12.17 -0.46 34.40
N LEU A 575 -10.87 -0.15 34.32
CA LEU A 575 -10.38 1.23 34.17
C LEU A 575 -10.81 1.86 32.84
N LYS A 576 -10.76 1.11 31.73
CA LYS A 576 -11.27 1.58 30.43
C LYS A 576 -12.76 1.90 30.49
N HIS A 577 -13.56 1.04 31.13
CA HIS A 577 -14.99 1.28 31.31
C HIS A 577 -15.25 2.58 32.08
N MET A 578 -14.49 2.85 33.14
CA MET A 578 -14.60 4.13 33.89
C MET A 578 -14.24 5.34 33.02
N ILE A 579 -13.20 5.26 32.20
CA ILE A 579 -12.80 6.35 31.29
C ILE A 579 -13.91 6.63 30.29
N VAL A 580 -14.43 5.61 29.62
CA VAL A 580 -15.52 5.74 28.64
C VAL A 580 -16.78 6.31 29.31
N THR A 581 -17.13 5.83 30.51
CA THR A 581 -18.29 6.32 31.27
C THR A 581 -18.13 7.81 31.61
N ARG A 582 -16.95 8.23 32.09
CA ARG A 582 -16.66 9.66 32.37
C ARG A 582 -16.67 10.53 31.13
N GLU A 583 -16.18 10.03 29.99
CA GLU A 583 -16.25 10.77 28.71
C GLU A 583 -17.68 10.96 28.24
N THR A 584 -18.55 9.96 28.44
CA THR A 584 -19.98 10.09 28.15
C THR A 584 -20.70 11.03 29.13
N GLU A 585 -20.39 10.97 30.42
CA GLU A 585 -20.95 11.86 31.44
C GLU A 585 -20.50 13.32 31.26
N ASN A 586 -19.24 13.57 30.89
CA ASN A 586 -18.73 14.91 30.59
C ASN A 586 -19.23 15.48 29.25
N ARG A 587 -19.78 14.66 28.35
CA ARG A 587 -20.49 15.12 27.14
C ARG A 587 -21.96 15.49 27.41
N ALA A 588 -22.54 15.02 28.51
CA ALA A 588 -23.93 15.31 28.86
C ALA A 588 -24.27 16.79 29.22
N PRO A 589 -23.36 17.63 29.76
CA PRO A 589 -23.69 19.03 30.05
C PRO A 589 -23.76 19.93 28.81
N VAL A 590 -23.15 19.51 27.69
CA VAL A 590 -23.08 20.31 26.45
C VAL A 590 -24.39 20.21 25.65
N SER A 591 -25.12 19.10 25.78
CA SER A 591 -26.43 18.91 25.14
C SER A 591 -27.56 19.61 25.90
N ALA A 592 -27.44 19.77 27.22
CA ALA A 592 -28.39 20.50 28.06
C ALA A 592 -28.31 22.02 27.90
N LEU A 593 -27.15 22.59 27.53
CA LEU A 593 -27.04 24.03 27.25
C LEU A 593 -27.69 24.43 25.91
N ARG A 594 -27.68 23.54 24.90
CA ARG A 594 -28.32 23.78 23.59
C ARG A 594 -29.85 23.68 23.61
N SER A 595 -30.43 22.98 24.58
CA SER A 595 -31.89 22.88 24.73
C SER A 595 -32.52 24.06 25.48
N ARG A 596 -31.74 24.77 26.31
CA ARG A 596 -32.20 26.00 27.00
C ARG A 596 -32.20 27.25 26.12
N THR A 597 -31.32 27.34 25.12
CA THR A 597 -31.30 28.47 24.15
C THR A 597 -32.50 28.43 23.20
N ARG A 598 -32.96 27.23 22.79
CA ARG A 598 -34.15 27.07 21.93
C ARG A 598 -35.49 27.33 22.61
N LYS A 599 -35.55 27.39 23.95
CA LYS A 599 -36.79 27.70 24.71
C LYS A 599 -36.98 29.19 25.02
N ARG A 600 -35.97 30.04 24.75
CA ARG A 600 -36.05 31.50 24.97
C ARG A 600 -36.41 32.31 23.71
N GLU A 601 -36.30 31.73 22.51
CA GLU A 601 -36.72 32.40 21.25
C GLU A 601 -38.19 32.11 20.85
N GLY A 602 -38.94 31.32 21.63
CA GLY A 602 -40.32 30.93 21.34
C GLY A 602 -41.42 31.64 22.13
N LYS A 603 -41.11 32.68 22.91
CA LYS A 603 -42.12 33.49 23.63
C LYS A 603 -41.81 34.98 23.46
N GLY A 604 -42.31 35.54 22.37
CA GLY A 604 -42.23 36.95 22.04
C GLY A 604 -43.00 37.27 20.78
N ASN A 605 -44.30 36.95 20.76
CA ASN A 605 -45.31 37.57 19.90
C ASN A 605 -46.70 37.15 20.37
N SER A 606 -47.22 37.92 21.34
CA SER A 606 -48.64 38.19 21.56
C SER A 606 -48.71 39.47 22.39
#